data_AF-A0AAA9TAA5-F1
#
_entry.id   AF-A0AAA9TAA5-F1
#
_cell.length_a   1.000
_cell.length_b   1.000
_cell.length_c   1.000
_cell.angle_alpha   90.00
_cell.angle_beta   90.00
_cell.angle_gamma   90.00
#
_symmetry.space_group_name_H-M   'P 1'
#
loop_
_entity.id
_entity.type
_entity.pdbx_description
1 polymer ?
#
loop_
_entity_poly.entity_id
_entity_poly.type
_entity_poly.pdbx_seq_one_letter_code
_entity_poly.pdbx_strand_id
1 'polypeptide(L)'
;MAPGLPETVPTSAYSSPARSLGDTGITPLSPSHIVNDADPNVSEQQTFLVVVAIDFGTTSSGYAYSFTKEPECIHVMRRWEGGDPGVSNQKTPTTILLTPERKFHSFGYAARDFYHDLDPNEAKQWLYLEKFKMKLHTTGDLTMDTDLTAANGKKVKALEIFAYALQYFKEQALKELSDQAGSEFENSDVRWVITVPAIWKQPAKQFMRQAAYQGTASFCSERKTSGFARGWRRYLHFLLYSESPGSSEKPPGEMESV
;
A
#
# COMPACT_ATOMS: atom_id res chain seq x y z
N MET A 1 -70.07 25.34 -30.62
CA MET A 1 -69.85 26.63 -31.33
C MET A 1 -68.36 26.80 -31.55
N ALA A 2 -67.98 27.24 -32.74
CA ALA A 2 -66.64 27.65 -33.17
C ALA A 2 -66.84 28.89 -34.08
N PRO A 3 -65.81 29.50 -34.72
CA PRO A 3 -64.38 29.66 -34.41
C PRO A 3 -63.96 31.17 -34.46
N GLY A 4 -62.66 31.51 -34.53
CA GLY A 4 -62.18 32.87 -34.85
C GLY A 4 -60.67 32.97 -35.16
N LEU A 5 -60.34 33.37 -36.39
CA LEU A 5 -59.01 33.65 -37.02
C LEU A 5 -59.03 35.14 -37.49
N PRO A 6 -58.11 35.69 -38.33
CA PRO A 6 -56.63 35.74 -38.37
C PRO A 6 -56.08 37.20 -38.64
N GLU A 7 -54.96 37.33 -39.39
CA GLU A 7 -54.43 38.52 -40.15
C GLU A 7 -53.42 39.49 -39.46
N THR A 8 -52.43 40.15 -40.12
CA THR A 8 -51.74 40.07 -41.45
C THR A 8 -50.36 40.79 -41.43
N VAL A 9 -49.52 40.63 -42.48
CA VAL A 9 -48.22 41.32 -42.73
C VAL A 9 -48.42 42.65 -43.49
N PRO A 10 -47.43 43.59 -43.67
CA PRO A 10 -46.46 43.48 -44.79
C PRO A 10 -45.07 44.21 -44.71
N THR A 11 -44.09 43.63 -45.41
CA THR A 11 -42.95 44.19 -46.21
C THR A 11 -42.25 45.55 -45.95
N SER A 12 -40.91 45.55 -46.06
CA SER A 12 -40.14 46.50 -46.92
C SER A 12 -38.71 45.97 -47.19
N ALA A 13 -38.11 46.27 -48.35
CA ALA A 13 -36.79 45.78 -48.78
C ALA A 13 -35.95 46.89 -49.45
N TYR A 14 -34.62 46.84 -49.35
CA TYR A 14 -33.67 47.60 -50.19
C TYR A 14 -32.35 46.84 -50.40
N SER A 15 -31.60 47.24 -51.44
CA SER A 15 -30.70 46.36 -52.22
C SER A 15 -29.18 46.48 -51.94
N SER A 16 -28.44 45.51 -52.47
CA SER A 16 -26.97 45.32 -52.55
C SER A 16 -26.27 46.33 -53.53
N PRO A 17 -24.99 46.19 -54.00
CA PRO A 17 -23.94 45.16 -53.77
C PRO A 17 -22.45 45.65 -53.67
N ALA A 18 -21.49 44.73 -53.42
CA ALA A 18 -20.30 44.48 -54.29
C ALA A 18 -19.25 43.47 -53.73
N ARG A 19 -19.06 42.34 -54.47
CA ARG A 19 -17.82 41.55 -54.82
C ARG A 19 -16.61 41.50 -53.85
N SER A 20 -15.88 40.39 -53.70
CA SER A 20 -15.75 39.10 -54.43
C SER A 20 -15.06 38.05 -53.50
N LEU A 21 -14.66 36.80 -53.84
CA LEU A 21 -14.40 36.04 -55.09
C LEU A 21 -15.11 34.64 -55.06
N GLY A 22 -14.58 33.62 -55.74
CA GLY A 22 -15.14 32.25 -55.87
C GLY A 22 -14.99 31.34 -54.63
N ASP A 23 -15.81 30.31 -54.40
CA ASP A 23 -16.53 29.33 -55.25
C ASP A 23 -15.94 27.91 -55.06
N THR A 24 -16.73 27.04 -54.42
CA THR A 24 -17.08 25.69 -54.92
C THR A 24 -18.20 25.12 -54.05
N GLY A 25 -19.20 24.50 -54.67
CA GLY A 25 -20.49 24.22 -54.02
C GLY A 25 -20.53 23.01 -53.07
N ILE A 26 -21.43 23.07 -52.08
CA ILE A 26 -21.82 21.94 -51.22
C ILE A 26 -23.34 21.78 -51.28
N THR A 27 -23.79 20.63 -51.79
CA THR A 27 -25.18 20.13 -51.63
C THR A 27 -25.28 19.40 -50.28
N PRO A 28 -26.36 19.57 -49.49
CA PRO A 28 -26.47 18.91 -48.19
C PRO A 28 -26.90 17.43 -48.35
N LEU A 29 -26.26 16.54 -47.58
CA LEU A 29 -26.72 15.16 -47.38
C LEU A 29 -26.76 14.80 -45.90
N SER A 30 -27.70 13.93 -45.55
CA SER A 30 -28.17 13.61 -44.20
C SER A 30 -27.14 12.87 -43.32
N PRO A 31 -27.23 12.98 -41.98
CA PRO A 31 -26.26 12.37 -41.08
C PRO A 31 -26.32 10.85 -41.12
N SER A 32 -25.22 10.21 -41.50
CA SER A 32 -25.05 8.76 -41.48
C SER A 32 -23.84 8.40 -40.63
N HIS A 33 -24.07 7.54 -39.63
CA HIS A 33 -23.09 6.70 -38.92
C HIS A 33 -21.68 7.28 -38.72
N ILE A 34 -21.44 7.91 -37.56
CA ILE A 34 -20.09 7.97 -37.00
C ILE A 34 -19.75 6.55 -36.55
N VAL A 35 -18.91 5.87 -37.33
CA VAL A 35 -18.13 4.74 -36.83
C VAL A 35 -17.16 5.26 -35.78
N ASN A 36 -17.25 4.73 -34.57
CA ASN A 36 -16.24 4.95 -33.55
C ASN A 36 -14.99 4.15 -33.96
N ASP A 37 -14.01 4.81 -34.57
CA ASP A 37 -12.65 4.29 -34.61
C ASP A 37 -12.12 4.27 -33.17
N ALA A 38 -12.23 3.10 -32.54
CA ALA A 38 -11.69 2.85 -31.22
C ALA A 38 -10.16 2.77 -31.32
N ASP A 39 -9.50 3.83 -30.87
CA ASP A 39 -8.05 3.85 -30.64
C ASP A 39 -7.68 2.67 -29.71
N PRO A 40 -6.91 1.67 -30.18
CA PRO A 40 -6.73 0.40 -29.46
C PRO A 40 -5.81 0.50 -28.23
N ASN A 41 -5.41 1.72 -27.84
CA ASN A 41 -4.51 1.96 -26.71
C ASN A 41 -5.24 2.44 -25.44
N VAL A 42 -6.46 1.93 -25.20
CA VAL A 42 -7.02 1.91 -23.85
C VAL A 42 -6.21 0.90 -23.04
N SER A 43 -5.17 1.38 -22.34
CA SER A 43 -4.40 0.54 -21.42
C SER A 43 -5.34 -0.20 -20.49
N GLU A 44 -5.37 -1.53 -20.57
CA GLU A 44 -6.23 -2.35 -19.71
C GLU A 44 -6.02 -1.94 -18.25
N GLN A 45 -7.05 -1.39 -17.64
CA GLN A 45 -6.97 -0.99 -16.24
C GLN A 45 -6.93 -2.26 -15.40
N GLN A 46 -5.72 -2.79 -15.15
CA GLN A 46 -5.52 -4.01 -14.38
C GLN A 46 -6.30 -3.91 -13.05
N THR A 47 -7.42 -4.64 -13.02
CA THR A 47 -8.35 -4.70 -11.91
C THR A 47 -7.82 -5.71 -10.91
N PHE A 48 -7.39 -5.22 -9.76
CA PHE A 48 -7.06 -6.06 -8.62
C PHE A 48 -8.34 -6.45 -7.89
N LEU A 49 -8.40 -7.67 -7.37
CA LEU A 49 -9.53 -8.20 -6.61
C LEU A 49 -9.46 -7.77 -5.14
N VAL A 50 -8.25 -7.59 -4.61
CA VAL A 50 -7.99 -7.31 -3.18
C VAL A 50 -6.98 -6.17 -3.03
N VAL A 51 -7.12 -5.37 -1.98
CA VAL A 51 -6.05 -4.49 -1.49
C VAL A 51 -5.51 -5.06 -0.18
N VAL A 52 -4.21 -5.27 -0.09
CA VAL A 52 -3.52 -5.67 1.15
C VAL A 52 -2.63 -4.50 1.60
N ALA A 53 -2.84 -4.02 2.83
CA ALA A 53 -1.95 -3.08 3.49
C ALA A 53 -1.10 -3.79 4.55
N ILE A 54 0.22 -3.78 4.34
CA ILE A 54 1.22 -4.22 5.31
C ILE A 54 1.56 -3.04 6.20
N ASP A 55 1.24 -3.17 7.49
CA ASP A 55 1.78 -2.29 8.52
C ASP A 55 3.12 -2.84 9.00
N PHE A 56 4.19 -2.27 8.44
CA PHE A 56 5.54 -2.64 8.82
C PHE A 56 5.96 -1.80 10.03
N GLY A 57 5.63 -2.24 11.25
CA GLY A 57 5.80 -1.47 12.49
C GLY A 57 7.23 -1.45 13.04
N THR A 58 7.47 -0.72 14.13
CA THR A 58 8.77 -0.72 14.79
C THR A 58 8.92 -1.92 15.72
N THR A 59 7.91 -2.11 16.58
CA THR A 59 7.88 -3.21 17.55
C THR A 59 7.20 -4.43 16.95
N SER A 60 6.04 -4.25 16.34
CA SER A 60 5.21 -5.34 15.79
C SER A 60 4.65 -4.95 14.43
N SER A 61 4.67 -5.89 13.49
CA SER A 61 4.20 -5.74 12.12
C SER A 61 2.98 -6.63 11.85
N GLY A 62 2.24 -6.35 10.79
CA GLY A 62 1.08 -7.14 10.40
C GLY A 62 0.46 -6.66 9.09
N TYR A 63 -0.66 -7.24 8.70
CA TYR A 63 -1.41 -6.78 7.53
C TYR A 63 -2.92 -6.81 7.73
N ALA A 64 -3.61 -6.03 6.91
CA ALA A 64 -5.06 -6.02 6.77
C ALA A 64 -5.42 -5.92 5.28
N TYR A 65 -6.60 -6.41 4.90
CA TYR A 65 -7.05 -6.42 3.51
C TYR A 65 -8.55 -6.21 3.37
N SER A 66 -8.99 -5.80 2.17
CA SER A 66 -10.39 -5.91 1.77
C SER A 66 -10.53 -6.19 0.28
N PHE A 67 -11.63 -6.85 -0.08
CA PHE A 67 -12.01 -7.10 -1.46
C PHE A 67 -12.53 -5.82 -2.10
N THR A 68 -12.19 -5.58 -3.37
CA THR A 68 -12.59 -4.35 -4.09
C THR A 68 -14.10 -4.22 -4.30
N LYS A 69 -14.82 -5.35 -4.27
CA LYS A 69 -16.29 -5.40 -4.29
C LYS A 69 -16.93 -5.01 -2.96
N GLU A 70 -16.19 -5.13 -1.85
CA GLU A 70 -16.67 -4.93 -0.47
C GLU A 70 -15.67 -4.07 0.34
N PRO A 71 -15.41 -2.81 -0.08
CA PRO A 71 -14.28 -2.02 0.44
C PRO A 71 -14.41 -1.62 1.92
N GLU A 72 -15.61 -1.69 2.50
CA GLU A 72 -15.87 -1.43 3.93
C GLU A 72 -15.66 -2.69 4.80
N CYS A 73 -15.59 -3.89 4.20
CA CYS A 73 -15.30 -5.15 4.89
C CYS A 73 -13.79 -5.30 5.07
N ILE A 74 -13.23 -4.73 6.15
CA ILE A 74 -11.80 -4.85 6.45
C ILE A 74 -11.52 -6.09 7.29
N HIS A 75 -10.70 -6.98 6.75
CA HIS A 75 -10.16 -8.15 7.42
C HIS A 75 -8.75 -7.83 7.94
N VAL A 76 -8.44 -8.25 9.16
CA VAL A 76 -7.09 -8.18 9.74
C VAL A 76 -6.52 -9.59 9.74
N MET A 77 -5.22 -9.75 9.49
CA MET A 77 -4.57 -11.06 9.43
C MET A 77 -4.95 -11.97 10.60
N ARG A 78 -5.04 -13.27 10.31
CA ARG A 78 -5.34 -14.31 11.31
C ARG A 78 -4.32 -14.29 12.46
N ARG A 79 -4.75 -14.83 13.61
CA ARG A 79 -3.85 -15.09 14.74
C ARG A 79 -2.77 -16.09 14.31
N TRP A 80 -1.53 -15.79 14.66
CA TRP A 80 -0.39 -16.67 14.45
C TRP A 80 -0.40 -17.87 15.40
N GLU A 81 -0.03 -19.04 14.88
CA GLU A 81 0.44 -20.15 15.72
C GLU A 81 1.75 -19.72 16.42
N GLY A 82 1.90 -20.03 17.71
CA GLY A 82 3.01 -19.55 18.55
C GLY A 82 2.77 -18.22 19.29
N GLY A 83 1.62 -17.57 19.11
CA GLY A 83 1.24 -16.44 19.96
C GLY A 83 0.76 -16.87 21.35
N ASP A 84 1.01 -16.04 22.38
CA ASP A 84 0.58 -16.29 23.77
C ASP A 84 -0.94 -16.59 23.88
N PRO A 85 -1.35 -17.73 24.49
CA PRO A 85 -2.76 -18.10 24.61
C PRO A 85 -3.60 -17.02 25.30
N GLY A 86 -4.70 -16.63 24.65
CA GLY A 86 -5.61 -15.59 25.14
C GLY A 86 -5.29 -14.16 24.68
N VAL A 87 -4.11 -13.90 24.11
CA VAL A 87 -3.77 -12.58 23.56
C VAL A 87 -4.31 -12.45 22.13
N SER A 88 -4.88 -11.29 21.79
CA SER A 88 -5.30 -10.96 20.42
C SER A 88 -4.10 -10.51 19.58
N ASN A 89 -3.22 -11.47 19.23
CA ASN A 89 -2.03 -11.22 18.41
C ASN A 89 -2.37 -10.98 16.93
N GLN A 90 -3.05 -9.86 16.66
CA GLN A 90 -3.30 -9.25 15.35
C GLN A 90 -2.08 -8.48 14.80
N LYS A 91 -0.94 -8.55 15.49
CA LYS A 91 0.40 -8.17 15.05
C LYS A 91 1.40 -9.24 15.50
N THR A 92 2.51 -9.38 14.79
CA THR A 92 3.63 -10.27 15.13
C THR A 92 4.89 -9.43 15.37
N PRO A 93 5.83 -9.81 16.26
CA PRO A 93 7.06 -9.07 16.50
C PRO A 93 7.81 -8.74 15.19
N THR A 94 8.42 -7.55 15.12
CA THR A 94 9.27 -7.16 13.98
C THR A 94 10.66 -7.73 14.18
N THR A 95 10.71 -9.06 14.06
CA THR A 95 11.82 -9.94 14.41
C THR A 95 12.03 -10.92 13.27
N ILE A 96 13.28 -11.18 12.90
CA ILE A 96 13.66 -12.06 11.80
C ILE A 96 14.87 -12.90 12.20
N LEU A 97 14.87 -14.15 11.73
CA LEU A 97 15.96 -15.09 11.92
C LEU A 97 16.44 -15.56 10.54
N LEU A 98 17.75 -15.47 10.29
CA LEU A 98 18.40 -16.13 9.16
C LEU A 98 19.31 -17.26 9.64
N THR A 99 19.45 -18.29 8.81
CA THR A 99 20.42 -19.39 9.01
C THR A 99 21.86 -18.87 8.98
N PRO A 100 22.86 -19.65 9.42
CA PRO A 100 24.27 -19.28 9.31
C PRO A 100 24.72 -18.90 7.87
N GLU A 101 24.06 -19.46 6.86
CA GLU A 101 24.25 -19.21 5.42
C GLU A 101 23.50 -17.96 4.91
N ARG A 102 22.93 -17.14 5.81
CA ARG A 102 22.15 -15.92 5.53
C ARG A 102 20.83 -16.14 4.80
N LYS A 103 20.29 -17.36 4.79
CA LYS A 103 18.96 -17.63 4.21
C LYS A 103 17.85 -17.29 5.20
N PHE A 104 16.74 -16.75 4.72
CA PHE A 104 15.53 -16.60 5.53
C PHE A 104 15.13 -17.93 6.17
N HIS A 105 14.89 -17.92 7.48
CA HIS A 105 14.38 -19.07 8.23
C HIS A 105 12.97 -18.82 8.74
N SER A 106 12.80 -17.77 9.55
CA SER A 106 11.50 -17.44 10.15
C SER A 106 11.38 -15.95 10.48
N PHE A 107 10.14 -15.52 10.73
CA PHE A 107 9.78 -14.16 11.14
C PHE A 107 8.85 -14.20 12.37
N GLY A 108 8.81 -13.11 13.14
CA GLY A 108 7.88 -12.93 14.24
C GLY A 108 8.14 -13.86 15.43
N TYR A 109 7.06 -14.37 16.04
CA TYR A 109 7.12 -15.32 17.16
C TYR A 109 7.98 -16.54 16.82
N ALA A 110 7.80 -17.16 15.65
CA ALA A 110 8.60 -18.29 15.20
C ALA A 110 10.10 -17.98 14.96
N ALA A 111 10.50 -16.71 14.87
CA ALA A 111 11.91 -16.30 14.87
C ALA A 111 12.45 -16.14 16.29
N ARG A 112 11.65 -15.51 17.17
CA ARG A 112 11.96 -15.34 18.60
C ARG A 112 12.14 -16.68 19.29
N ASP A 113 11.11 -17.51 19.23
CA ASP A 113 10.99 -18.74 20.03
C ASP A 113 12.10 -19.72 19.61
N PHE A 114 12.21 -20.00 18.31
CA PHE A 114 13.28 -20.84 17.77
C PHE A 114 14.68 -20.36 18.19
N TYR A 115 14.98 -19.06 18.09
CA TYR A 115 16.30 -18.55 18.46
C TYR A 115 16.60 -18.66 19.97
N HIS A 116 15.59 -18.55 20.82
CA HIS A 116 15.74 -18.68 22.27
C HIS A 116 15.77 -20.15 22.76
N ASP A 117 15.25 -21.08 21.96
CA ASP A 117 15.32 -22.53 22.23
C ASP A 117 16.66 -23.17 21.77
N LEU A 118 17.49 -22.46 21.00
CA LEU A 118 18.81 -22.93 20.56
C LEU A 118 19.83 -23.05 21.71
N ASP A 119 20.78 -23.99 21.58
CA ASP A 119 21.97 -23.99 22.44
C ASP A 119 22.74 -22.66 22.30
N PRO A 120 23.22 -22.04 23.41
CA PRO A 120 23.95 -20.77 23.36
C PRO A 120 25.21 -20.75 22.48
N ASN A 121 25.77 -21.89 22.09
CA ASN A 121 26.88 -21.97 21.14
C ASN A 121 26.41 -22.07 19.69
N GLU A 122 25.27 -22.71 19.45
CA GLU A 122 24.64 -22.73 18.14
C GLU A 122 24.08 -21.34 17.80
N ALA A 123 23.37 -20.68 18.73
CA ALA A 123 22.79 -19.36 18.55
C ALA A 123 23.80 -18.29 18.07
N LYS A 124 25.09 -18.42 18.43
CA LYS A 124 26.18 -17.56 17.94
C LYS A 124 26.40 -17.65 16.42
N GLN A 125 26.00 -18.75 15.78
CA GLN A 125 26.14 -18.94 14.34
C GLN A 125 25.02 -18.24 13.56
N TRP A 126 23.79 -18.35 14.07
CA TRP A 126 22.54 -17.78 13.54
C TRP A 126 22.50 -16.25 13.53
N LEU A 127 21.60 -15.68 12.73
CA LEU A 127 21.50 -14.24 12.52
C LEU A 127 20.12 -13.74 12.96
N TYR A 128 19.99 -13.42 14.24
CA TYR A 128 18.77 -12.89 14.86
C TYR A 128 18.77 -11.36 14.86
N LEU A 129 17.68 -10.74 14.39
CA LEU A 129 17.50 -9.29 14.39
C LEU A 129 16.10 -8.91 14.89
N GLU A 130 16.02 -7.98 15.85
CA GLU A 130 14.78 -7.38 16.35
C GLU A 130 14.72 -5.88 16.04
N LYS A 131 13.49 -5.35 15.92
CA LYS A 131 13.19 -3.90 15.85
C LYS A 131 13.98 -3.16 14.77
N PHE A 132 14.44 -3.87 13.74
CA PHE A 132 15.42 -3.41 12.77
C PHE A 132 14.91 -2.24 11.91
N LYS A 133 13.58 -2.02 11.85
CA LYS A 133 12.97 -0.80 11.30
C LYS A 133 13.58 0.50 11.87
N MET A 134 13.97 0.52 13.15
CA MET A 134 14.56 1.71 13.79
C MET A 134 15.84 2.20 13.11
N LYS A 135 16.58 1.32 12.41
CA LYS A 135 17.79 1.72 11.69
C LYS A 135 17.51 2.65 10.51
N LEU A 136 16.33 2.61 9.89
CA LEU A 136 15.97 3.56 8.81
C LEU A 136 15.69 4.98 9.32
N HIS A 137 15.35 5.14 10.60
CA HIS A 137 15.19 6.45 11.24
C HIS A 137 16.51 6.94 11.85
N THR A 138 17.25 6.07 12.52
CA THR A 138 18.43 6.46 13.32
C THR A 138 19.72 6.62 12.50
N THR A 139 19.79 6.07 11.30
CA THR A 139 20.95 6.24 10.40
C THR A 139 20.84 7.57 9.66
N GLY A 140 21.81 8.47 9.85
CA GLY A 140 21.86 9.77 9.18
C GLY A 140 21.96 9.65 7.66
N ASP A 141 22.90 8.81 7.21
CA ASP A 141 23.23 8.55 5.81
C ASP A 141 22.75 7.15 5.38
N LEU A 142 21.43 6.99 5.29
CA LEU A 142 20.82 5.74 4.82
C LEU A 142 21.06 5.53 3.31
N THR A 143 21.68 4.41 2.97
CA THR A 143 22.00 3.98 1.59
C THR A 143 21.48 2.56 1.33
N MET A 144 21.48 2.11 0.07
CA MET A 144 21.12 0.72 -0.27
C MET A 144 22.14 -0.30 0.29
N ASP A 145 23.38 0.14 0.48
CA ASP A 145 24.48 -0.66 1.07
C ASP A 145 24.51 -0.65 2.60
N THR A 146 23.55 -0.01 3.27
CA THR A 146 23.50 0.05 4.73
C THR A 146 23.41 -1.36 5.34
N ASP A 147 24.26 -1.62 6.34
CA ASP A 147 24.27 -2.88 7.08
C ASP A 147 23.43 -2.79 8.37
N LEU A 148 22.83 -3.91 8.76
CA LEU A 148 22.30 -4.16 10.08
C LEU A 148 23.26 -5.08 10.86
N THR A 149 23.26 -4.97 12.18
CA THR A 149 24.01 -5.85 13.08
C THR A 149 23.05 -6.84 13.73
N ALA A 150 23.32 -8.13 13.59
CA ALA A 150 22.57 -9.20 14.27
C ALA A 150 23.05 -9.38 15.72
N ALA A 151 22.29 -10.14 16.52
CA ALA A 151 22.57 -10.38 17.94
C ALA A 151 23.98 -10.97 18.22
N ASN A 152 24.54 -11.73 17.28
CA ASN A 152 25.91 -12.26 17.33
C ASN A 152 27.00 -11.27 16.84
N GLY A 153 26.66 -10.01 16.59
CA GLY A 153 27.57 -8.97 16.10
C GLY A 153 27.90 -9.03 14.60
N LYS A 154 27.46 -10.06 13.87
CA LYS A 154 27.67 -10.15 12.41
C LYS A 154 26.83 -9.11 11.67
N LYS A 155 27.34 -8.63 10.54
CA LYS A 155 26.64 -7.71 9.64
C LYS A 155 25.89 -8.44 8.53
N VAL A 156 24.71 -7.92 8.19
CA VAL A 156 23.83 -8.34 7.09
C VAL A 156 23.32 -7.11 6.34
N LYS A 157 22.96 -7.22 5.06
CA LYS A 157 22.46 -6.06 4.30
C LYS A 157 21.05 -5.69 4.79
N ALA A 158 20.84 -4.41 5.08
CA ALA A 158 19.52 -3.94 5.50
C ALA A 158 18.48 -4.22 4.42
N LEU A 159 18.80 -3.97 3.14
CA LEU A 159 17.84 -4.09 2.05
C LEU A 159 17.27 -5.51 1.93
N GLU A 160 18.13 -6.51 2.07
CA GLU A 160 17.80 -7.95 2.09
C GLU A 160 16.86 -8.32 3.25
N ILE A 161 17.16 -7.84 4.46
CA ILE A 161 16.33 -8.09 5.65
C ILE A 161 14.91 -7.52 5.50
N PHE A 162 14.76 -6.31 4.95
CA PHE A 162 13.44 -5.73 4.70
C PHE A 162 12.72 -6.41 3.53
N ALA A 163 13.46 -6.86 2.50
CA ALA A 163 12.89 -7.63 1.40
C ALA A 163 12.31 -8.96 1.89
N TYR A 164 13.05 -9.74 2.69
CA TYR A 164 12.56 -10.98 3.29
C TYR A 164 11.32 -10.77 4.17
N ALA A 165 11.31 -9.70 4.97
CA ALA A 165 10.17 -9.41 5.84
C ALA A 165 8.90 -9.02 5.05
N LEU A 166 9.04 -8.27 3.95
CA LEU A 166 7.94 -7.94 3.06
C LEU A 166 7.48 -9.13 2.22
N GLN A 167 8.41 -9.99 1.80
CA GLN A 167 8.12 -11.26 1.12
C GLN A 167 7.29 -12.19 2.02
N TYR A 168 7.70 -12.36 3.28
CA TYR A 168 6.97 -13.14 4.28
C TYR A 168 5.52 -12.65 4.42
N PHE A 169 5.29 -11.34 4.59
CA PHE A 169 3.92 -10.82 4.68
C PHE A 169 3.13 -11.00 3.38
N LYS A 170 3.78 -10.93 2.21
CA LYS A 170 3.13 -11.24 0.93
C LYS A 170 2.67 -12.69 0.87
N GLU A 171 3.55 -13.64 1.16
CA GLU A 171 3.26 -15.08 1.09
C GLU A 171 2.15 -15.47 2.07
N GLN A 172 2.18 -14.90 3.28
CA GLN A 172 1.18 -15.16 4.31
C GLN A 172 -0.20 -14.58 3.94
N ALA A 173 -0.25 -13.37 3.37
CA ALA A 173 -1.49 -12.78 2.90
C ALA A 173 -2.08 -13.53 1.69
N LEU A 174 -1.25 -13.93 0.71
CA LEU A 174 -1.70 -14.72 -0.44
C LEU A 174 -2.22 -16.10 0.00
N LYS A 175 -1.54 -16.76 0.95
CA LYS A 175 -2.03 -18.00 1.56
C LYS A 175 -3.36 -17.79 2.26
N GLU A 176 -3.48 -16.77 3.12
CA GLU A 176 -4.73 -16.50 3.85
C GLU A 176 -5.91 -16.20 2.91
N LEU A 177 -5.69 -15.47 1.83
CA LEU A 177 -6.70 -15.19 0.80
C LEU A 177 -7.11 -16.47 0.06
N SER A 178 -6.13 -17.30 -0.32
CA SER A 178 -6.38 -18.56 -1.03
C SER A 178 -7.17 -19.56 -0.16
N ASP A 179 -6.78 -19.69 1.12
CA ASP A 179 -7.48 -20.51 2.11
C ASP A 179 -8.96 -20.08 2.31
N GLN A 180 -9.30 -18.80 2.06
CA GLN A 180 -10.66 -18.27 2.23
C GLN A 180 -11.52 -18.40 0.99
N ALA A 181 -10.94 -18.19 -0.18
CA ALA A 181 -11.66 -18.27 -1.45
C ALA A 181 -11.77 -19.70 -2.00
N GLY A 182 -11.05 -20.67 -1.42
CA GLY A 182 -10.98 -22.05 -1.94
C GLY A 182 -10.35 -22.15 -3.32
N SER A 183 -9.58 -21.13 -3.72
CA SER A 183 -8.93 -20.98 -5.02
C SER A 183 -7.64 -20.16 -4.83
N GLU A 184 -6.64 -20.40 -5.67
CA GLU A 184 -5.33 -19.74 -5.53
C GLU A 184 -5.42 -18.25 -5.88
N PHE A 185 -4.86 -17.40 -5.01
CA PHE A 185 -4.69 -15.97 -5.25
C PHE A 185 -3.29 -15.69 -5.81
N GLU A 186 -3.23 -15.05 -6.97
CA GLU A 186 -1.96 -14.60 -7.53
C GLU A 186 -1.54 -13.22 -6.98
N ASN A 187 -0.26 -12.89 -7.14
CA ASN A 187 0.21 -11.54 -6.85
C ASN A 187 -0.42 -10.47 -7.78
N SER A 188 -0.88 -10.88 -8.97
CA SER A 188 -1.57 -10.04 -9.96
C SER A 188 -2.93 -9.53 -9.46
N ASP A 189 -3.62 -10.33 -8.62
CA ASP A 189 -4.91 -10.01 -8.01
C ASP A 189 -4.84 -8.97 -6.88
N VAL A 190 -3.63 -8.70 -6.36
CA VAL A 190 -3.43 -7.93 -5.13
C VAL A 190 -2.79 -6.56 -5.38
N ARG A 191 -3.44 -5.50 -4.88
CA ARG A 191 -2.82 -4.19 -4.74
C ARG A 191 -2.13 -4.08 -3.38
N TRP A 192 -0.81 -4.13 -3.40
CA TRP A 192 0.01 -3.95 -2.20
C TRP A 192 0.13 -2.48 -1.78
N VAL A 193 -0.08 -2.23 -0.50
CA VAL A 193 0.18 -0.96 0.20
C VAL A 193 1.13 -1.26 1.36
N ILE A 194 2.15 -0.43 1.56
CA ILE A 194 3.10 -0.58 2.68
C ILE A 194 3.08 0.73 3.48
N THR A 195 2.88 0.66 4.80
CA THR A 195 2.92 1.84 5.66
C THR A 195 4.37 2.34 5.79
N VAL A 196 4.58 3.63 5.61
CA VAL A 196 5.84 4.32 5.92
C VAL A 196 5.54 5.57 6.75
N PRO A 197 6.25 5.82 7.86
CA PRO A 197 6.00 7.00 8.69
C PRO A 197 6.13 8.31 7.89
N ALA A 198 5.20 9.24 8.11
CA ALA A 198 5.16 10.49 7.36
C ALA A 198 6.46 11.31 7.52
N ILE A 199 7.02 11.32 8.72
CA ILE A 199 8.24 12.04 9.14
C ILE A 199 9.53 11.52 8.46
N TRP A 200 9.50 10.37 7.79
CA TRP A 200 10.69 9.81 7.16
C TRP A 200 11.18 10.67 5.98
N LYS A 201 12.50 10.90 5.94
CA LYS A 201 13.20 11.53 4.82
C LYS A 201 13.00 10.72 3.53
N GLN A 202 13.12 11.38 2.38
CA GLN A 202 12.93 10.74 1.08
C GLN A 202 13.79 9.48 0.82
N PRO A 203 15.08 9.41 1.25
CA PRO A 203 15.89 8.20 1.11
C PRO A 203 15.29 6.98 1.81
N ALA A 204 14.70 7.12 3.00
CA ALA A 204 14.06 6.00 3.71
C ALA A 204 12.78 5.52 3.02
N LYS A 205 12.02 6.43 2.40
CA LYS A 205 10.87 6.09 1.56
C LYS A 205 11.32 5.36 0.28
N GLN A 206 12.42 5.78 -0.35
CA GLN A 206 13.01 5.10 -1.51
C GLN A 206 13.57 3.72 -1.15
N PHE A 207 14.24 3.60 0.01
CA PHE A 207 14.75 2.33 0.53
C PHE A 207 13.62 1.30 0.72
N MET A 208 12.51 1.69 1.35
CA MET A 208 11.35 0.80 1.50
C MET A 208 10.73 0.37 0.17
N ARG A 209 10.69 1.27 -0.83
CA ARG A 209 10.26 0.89 -2.19
C ARG A 209 11.19 -0.14 -2.81
N GLN A 210 12.50 0.03 -2.66
CA GLN A 210 13.48 -0.91 -3.20
C GLN A 210 13.40 -2.29 -2.51
N ALA A 211 13.23 -2.31 -1.18
CA ALA A 211 12.99 -3.54 -0.42
C ALA A 211 11.68 -4.22 -0.87
N ALA A 212 10.62 -3.44 -1.10
CA ALA A 212 9.37 -3.96 -1.64
C ALA A 212 9.54 -4.55 -3.05
N TYR A 213 10.22 -3.85 -3.96
CA TYR A 213 10.48 -4.37 -5.30
C TYR A 213 11.30 -5.67 -5.28
N GLN A 214 12.23 -5.85 -4.34
CA GLN A 214 12.96 -7.11 -4.17
C GLN A 214 12.09 -8.22 -3.55
N GLY A 215 11.33 -7.93 -2.49
CA GLY A 215 10.56 -8.94 -1.75
C GLY A 215 9.20 -9.30 -2.37
N THR A 216 8.59 -8.42 -3.17
CA THR A 216 7.20 -8.61 -3.65
C THR A 216 7.02 -8.66 -5.17
N ALA A 217 8.09 -8.45 -5.95
CA ALA A 217 8.12 -8.34 -7.41
C ALA A 217 6.96 -8.99 -8.21
N SER A 218 5.89 -8.23 -8.40
CA SER A 218 5.35 -7.90 -9.73
C SER A 218 4.53 -6.61 -9.62
N PHE A 219 5.06 -5.54 -10.23
CA PHE A 219 4.46 -4.23 -10.49
C PHE A 219 3.53 -3.57 -9.45
N CYS A 220 4.13 -2.77 -8.55
CA CYS A 220 3.43 -1.61 -7.99
C CYS A 220 3.80 -0.34 -8.78
N SER A 221 2.93 0.08 -9.70
CA SER A 221 3.01 1.41 -10.33
C SER A 221 2.39 2.48 -9.42
N GLU A 222 3.02 3.66 -9.36
CA GLU A 222 2.50 4.79 -8.59
C GLU A 222 1.21 5.33 -9.23
N ARG A 223 0.04 4.95 -8.67
CA ARG A 223 -1.24 5.64 -8.91
C ARG A 223 -1.64 6.44 -7.68
N LYS A 224 -1.91 7.73 -7.85
CA LYS A 224 -2.54 8.56 -6.81
C LYS A 224 -3.91 7.95 -6.49
N THR A 225 -4.10 7.45 -5.26
CA THR A 225 -5.35 6.84 -4.78
C THR A 225 -6.42 7.89 -4.44
N SER A 226 -6.79 8.72 -5.42
CA SER A 226 -7.71 9.85 -5.24
C SER A 226 -9.14 9.44 -4.83
N GLY A 227 -9.58 8.22 -5.14
CA GLY A 227 -10.92 7.71 -4.77
C GLY A 227 -10.98 6.83 -3.52
N PHE A 228 -9.91 6.10 -3.19
CA PHE A 228 -9.96 4.97 -2.23
C PHE A 228 -9.87 5.40 -0.76
N ALA A 229 -9.46 6.63 -0.50
CA ALA A 229 -8.97 7.06 0.80
C ALA A 229 -10.06 7.44 1.83
N ARG A 230 -11.36 7.15 1.66
CA ARG A 230 -12.39 7.52 2.66
C ARG A 230 -12.56 6.49 3.77
N GLY A 231 -12.91 5.23 3.48
CA GLY A 231 -12.92 4.16 4.48
C GLY A 231 -11.51 3.87 5.03
N TRP A 232 -10.53 3.73 4.12
CA TRP A 232 -9.15 3.40 4.46
C TRP A 232 -8.42 4.43 5.32
N ARG A 233 -8.86 5.69 5.36
CA ARG A 233 -8.25 6.70 6.24
C ARG A 233 -8.35 6.34 7.72
N ARG A 234 -9.45 5.68 8.16
CA ARG A 234 -9.59 5.21 9.55
C ARG A 234 -8.65 4.04 9.87
N TYR A 235 -8.49 3.10 8.95
CA TYR A 235 -7.62 1.94 9.16
C TYR A 235 -6.13 2.24 8.99
N LEU A 236 -5.74 3.07 8.03
CA LEU A 236 -4.37 3.56 7.95
C LEU A 236 -4.02 4.39 9.20
N HIS A 237 -4.96 5.17 9.74
CA HIS A 237 -4.78 5.85 11.02
C HIS A 237 -4.71 4.85 12.20
N PHE A 238 -5.51 3.80 12.24
CA PHE A 238 -5.45 2.75 13.27
C PHE A 238 -4.08 2.03 13.29
N LEU A 239 -3.52 1.73 12.11
CA LEU A 239 -2.20 1.12 11.97
C LEU A 239 -1.08 2.11 12.34
N LEU A 240 -1.17 3.38 11.89
CA LEU A 240 -0.17 4.41 12.16
C LEU A 240 -0.16 4.98 13.59
N TYR A 241 -1.26 4.90 14.34
CA TYR A 241 -1.39 5.47 15.70
C TYR A 241 -1.33 4.43 16.82
N SER A 242 -1.07 3.14 16.54
CA SER A 242 -0.90 2.13 17.60
C SER A 242 0.45 2.18 18.33
N GLU A 243 1.31 3.17 18.06
CA GLU A 243 2.62 3.38 18.73
C GLU A 243 2.65 4.74 19.49
N SER A 244 1.67 5.00 20.35
CA SER A 244 1.73 6.08 21.36
C SER A 244 1.79 5.51 22.78
N PRO A 245 2.98 5.44 23.42
CA PRO A 245 3.08 5.08 24.84
C PRO A 245 2.61 6.25 25.71
N GLY A 246 1.32 6.23 26.08
CA GLY A 246 0.69 7.19 26.98
C GLY A 246 0.72 6.74 28.45
N SER A 247 1.89 6.41 29.00
CA SER A 247 2.02 6.19 30.45
C SER A 247 2.03 7.54 31.18
N SER A 248 1.08 7.72 32.08
CA SER A 248 0.96 8.91 32.92
C SER A 248 2.03 8.95 34.00
N GLU A 249 2.94 9.92 33.95
CA GLU A 249 3.66 10.41 35.13
C GLU A 249 3.67 11.94 35.12
N LYS A 250 3.01 12.55 36.10
CA LYS A 250 3.27 13.93 36.51
C LYS A 250 4.49 13.90 37.46
N PRO A 251 5.50 14.76 37.28
CA PRO A 251 6.48 14.97 38.33
C PRO A 251 5.82 15.65 39.55
N PRO A 252 6.35 15.43 40.77
CA PRO A 252 5.87 16.11 41.99
C PRO A 252 6.18 17.61 41.93
N GLY A 253 5.33 18.42 42.55
CA GLY A 253 5.41 19.89 42.45
C GLY A 253 6.41 20.53 43.41
N GLU A 254 6.76 21.77 43.11
CA GLU A 254 7.30 22.72 44.09
C GLU A 254 6.18 23.66 44.56
N MET A 255 6.27 24.07 45.83
CA MET A 255 5.37 25.05 46.43
C MET A 255 5.79 26.45 45.99
N GLU A 256 4.86 27.26 45.46
CA GLU A 256 5.02 28.71 45.57
C GLU A 256 4.50 29.17 46.94
N SER A 257 5.34 29.96 47.60
CA SER A 257 5.04 30.62 48.86
C SER A 257 4.12 31.83 48.66
N VAL A 258 3.01 31.87 49.39
CA VAL A 258 2.58 32.93 50.34
C VAL A 258 1.19 32.59 50.87
#